data_AF-E3I3F9-F1
#
_entry.id   AF-E3I3F9-F1
#
_cell.length_a   1.000
_cell.length_b   1.000
_cell.length_c   1.000
_cell.angle_alpha   90.00
_cell.angle_beta   90.00
_cell.angle_gamma   90.00
#
_symmetry.space_group_name_H-M   'P 1'
#
loop_
_entity.id
_entity.type
_entity.pdbx_description
1 polymer ?
#
loop_
_entity_poly.entity_id
_entity_poly.type
_entity_poly.pdbx_seq_one_letter_code
_entity_poly.pdbx_strand_id
1 'polypeptide(L)'
;MRPARMALAAALGLALATGAAAQGGMGGGMGGGGMGGGGMGGGRGMWQGIVTKLCPADIEKHCATVPAAGQRDCLAGKIKELSEPCLTAVESTAADRGPGTGPVASLCMTEIAKFCPEVEHVQGQVRRCLTQHKAELAQPCVVALENTGPAWAR
;
A
#
# COMPACT_ATOMS: atom_id res chain seq x y z
N MET A 1 66.51 15.27 14.04
CA MET A 1 66.49 14.98 15.49
C MET A 1 65.16 14.28 15.82
N ARG A 2 65.17 13.02 16.28
CA ARG A 2 64.07 12.36 17.02
C ARG A 2 64.42 12.47 18.52
N PRO A 3 63.50 12.58 19.51
CA PRO A 3 62.49 11.55 19.88
C PRO A 3 61.15 12.20 20.36
N ALA A 4 60.08 11.58 20.88
CA ALA A 4 59.81 10.33 21.61
C ALA A 4 58.29 9.99 21.45
N ARG A 5 57.89 8.75 21.13
CA ARG A 5 57.33 7.71 22.04
C ARG A 5 56.09 8.13 22.85
N MET A 6 54.95 7.50 22.55
CA MET A 6 53.90 6.98 23.47
C MET A 6 52.67 6.59 22.63
N ALA A 7 51.95 5.49 22.80
CA ALA A 7 52.15 4.23 23.49
C ALA A 7 51.16 3.24 22.84
N LEU A 8 51.58 1.98 22.66
CA LEU A 8 50.72 0.85 22.32
C LEU A 8 49.74 0.58 23.47
N ALA A 9 48.46 0.32 23.18
CA ALA A 9 47.61 -0.47 24.04
C ALA A 9 46.76 -1.41 23.17
N ALA A 10 47.07 -2.69 23.29
CA ALA A 10 46.42 -3.80 22.61
C ALA A 10 45.03 -4.06 23.19
N ALA A 11 44.04 -4.31 22.32
CA ALA A 11 42.76 -4.89 22.70
C ALA A 11 42.61 -6.24 21.99
N LEU A 12 43.09 -7.29 22.64
CA LEU A 12 42.83 -8.69 22.29
C LEU A 12 41.98 -9.28 23.42
N GLY A 13 40.67 -9.29 23.20
CA GLY A 13 39.70 -9.94 24.08
C GLY A 13 38.90 -10.96 23.28
N LEU A 14 39.46 -12.17 23.12
CA LEU A 14 38.72 -13.36 22.71
C LEU A 14 37.83 -13.80 23.88
N ALA A 15 36.52 -13.76 23.69
CA ALA A 15 35.57 -14.50 24.53
C ALA A 15 34.90 -15.58 23.68
N LEU A 16 35.39 -16.80 23.84
CA LEU A 16 34.75 -18.04 23.38
C LEU A 16 33.59 -18.35 24.33
N ALA A 17 32.37 -18.41 23.81
CA ALA A 17 31.23 -19.00 24.50
C ALA A 17 30.67 -20.14 23.64
N THR A 18 31.13 -21.35 23.93
CA THR A 18 30.50 -22.60 23.51
C THR A 18 29.22 -22.81 24.30
N GLY A 19 28.07 -22.86 23.61
CA GLY A 19 26.75 -23.12 24.19
C GLY A 19 26.00 -24.15 23.38
N ALA A 20 25.52 -25.19 24.05
CA ALA A 20 25.07 -26.48 23.55
C ALA A 20 23.72 -26.48 22.79
N ALA A 21 23.56 -27.56 22.04
CA ALA A 21 22.40 -27.94 21.25
C ALA A 21 21.12 -28.19 22.06
N ALA A 22 19.97 -27.89 21.45
CA ALA A 22 18.72 -28.59 21.69
C ALA A 22 17.90 -28.63 20.38
N GLN A 23 17.91 -29.80 19.74
CA GLN A 23 16.93 -30.20 18.72
C GLN A 23 15.71 -30.78 19.44
N GLY A 24 14.51 -30.31 19.12
CA GLY A 24 13.28 -30.97 19.54
C GLY A 24 12.04 -30.09 19.43
N GLY A 25 11.03 -30.56 18.68
CA GLY A 25 9.67 -30.05 18.78
C GLY A 25 8.95 -29.81 17.45
N MET A 26 8.70 -30.87 16.67
CA MET A 26 7.64 -30.84 15.65
C MET A 26 6.29 -31.05 16.37
N GLY A 27 5.57 -29.95 16.63
CA GLY A 27 4.21 -29.96 17.15
C GLY A 27 3.24 -29.44 16.09
N GLY A 28 2.41 -30.34 15.55
CA GLY A 28 1.35 -29.99 14.62
C GLY A 28 0.24 -29.19 15.28
N GLY A 29 -0.27 -28.19 14.55
CA GLY A 29 -1.47 -27.43 14.89
C GLY A 29 -2.19 -27.07 13.60
N MET A 30 -3.13 -27.92 13.19
CA MET A 30 -4.12 -27.58 12.17
C MET A 30 -5.10 -26.58 12.79
N GLY A 31 -4.86 -25.29 12.54
CA GLY A 31 -5.79 -24.21 12.85
C GLY A 31 -6.35 -23.65 11.55
N GLY A 32 -7.53 -24.13 11.15
CA GLY A 32 -8.32 -23.47 10.11
C GLY A 32 -8.74 -22.08 10.59
N GLY A 33 -8.45 -21.07 9.77
CA GLY A 33 -8.88 -19.69 9.97
C GLY A 33 -8.84 -18.99 8.62
N GLY A 34 -9.98 -18.46 8.19
CA GLY A 34 -10.18 -17.91 6.85
C GLY A 34 -9.12 -16.89 6.44
N MET A 35 -8.82 -16.88 5.14
CA MET A 35 -7.97 -15.89 4.49
C MET A 35 -8.64 -14.51 4.52
N GLY A 36 -8.66 -13.87 5.69
CA GLY A 36 -8.90 -12.44 5.82
C GLY A 36 -7.57 -11.73 5.55
N GLY A 37 -7.41 -11.19 4.35
CA GLY A 37 -6.22 -10.44 3.95
C GLY A 37 -6.02 -9.20 4.83
N GLY A 38 -5.28 -9.37 5.93
CA GLY A 38 -4.79 -8.28 6.77
C GLY A 38 -3.62 -7.59 6.07
N GLY A 39 -3.92 -6.50 5.35
CA GLY A 39 -2.89 -5.63 4.77
C GLY A 39 -2.23 -4.78 5.85
N MET A 40 -1.14 -5.28 6.44
CA MET A 40 -0.17 -4.48 7.19
C MET A 40 0.86 -3.93 6.20
N GLY A 41 0.82 -2.65 5.85
CA GLY A 41 1.83 -2.07 4.96
C GLY A 41 1.60 -0.62 4.54
N GLY A 42 2.05 0.32 5.38
CA GLY A 42 2.36 1.67 4.93
C GLY A 42 3.67 1.66 4.13
N GLY A 43 3.58 1.78 2.81
CA GLY A 43 4.76 1.93 1.95
C GLY A 43 4.58 1.34 0.56
N ARG A 44 4.61 2.21 -0.47
CA ARG A 44 4.78 1.98 -1.92
C ARG A 44 3.92 0.92 -2.64
N GLY A 45 3.21 0.04 -1.94
CA GLY A 45 2.37 -1.02 -2.52
C GLY A 45 0.92 -1.05 -2.05
N MET A 46 0.53 -0.15 -1.14
CA MET A 46 -0.81 -0.09 -0.57
C MET A 46 -1.93 0.04 -1.62
N TRP A 47 -1.67 0.71 -2.73
CA TRP A 47 -2.71 1.05 -3.72
C TRP A 47 -2.55 0.35 -5.08
N GLN A 48 -1.60 -0.57 -5.20
CA GLN A 48 -1.35 -1.30 -6.46
C GLN A 48 -2.58 -2.06 -6.94
N GLY A 49 -3.38 -2.60 -6.00
CA GLY A 49 -4.64 -3.28 -6.33
C GLY A 49 -5.67 -2.40 -7.03
N ILE A 50 -5.60 -1.07 -6.88
CA ILE A 50 -6.49 -0.15 -7.59
C ILE A 50 -6.05 0.00 -9.04
N VAL A 51 -4.76 0.23 -9.25
CA VAL A 51 -4.20 0.43 -10.60
C VAL A 51 -4.37 -0.83 -11.44
N THR A 52 -4.03 -2.02 -10.92
CA THR A 52 -4.16 -3.26 -11.70
C THR A 52 -5.61 -3.62 -12.04
N LYS A 53 -6.58 -3.19 -11.22
CA LYS A 53 -8.01 -3.43 -11.46
C LYS A 53 -8.66 -2.42 -12.41
N LEU A 54 -8.23 -1.16 -12.40
CA LEU A 54 -8.83 -0.09 -13.21
C LEU A 54 -8.11 0.18 -14.52
N CYS A 55 -6.85 -0.25 -14.64
CA CYS A 55 -6.00 0.03 -15.80
C CYS A 55 -5.65 -1.21 -16.65
N PRO A 56 -6.42 -2.31 -16.75
CA PRO A 56 -5.93 -3.52 -17.43
C PRO A 56 -5.54 -3.26 -18.90
N ALA A 57 -6.37 -2.53 -19.65
CA ALA A 57 -6.09 -2.18 -21.04
C ALA A 57 -4.87 -1.25 -21.18
N ASP A 58 -4.74 -0.27 -20.29
CA ASP A 58 -3.61 0.67 -20.31
C ASP A 58 -2.30 -0.01 -19.90
N ILE A 59 -2.35 -0.97 -18.97
CA ILE A 59 -1.23 -1.81 -18.57
C ILE A 59 -0.77 -2.66 -19.75
N GLU A 60 -1.68 -3.36 -20.43
CA GLU A 60 -1.35 -4.18 -21.59
C GLU A 60 -0.74 -3.35 -22.73
N LYS A 61 -1.26 -2.15 -22.95
CA LYS A 61 -0.80 -1.27 -24.04
C LYS A 61 0.53 -0.58 -23.75
N HIS A 62 0.76 -0.15 -22.52
CA HIS A 62 1.87 0.75 -22.19
C HIS A 62 2.93 0.13 -21.26
N CYS A 63 2.56 -0.87 -20.46
CA CYS A 63 3.35 -1.35 -19.32
C CYS A 63 3.37 -2.89 -19.18
N ALA A 64 3.11 -3.65 -20.26
CA ALA A 64 2.94 -5.11 -20.20
C ALA A 64 4.16 -5.87 -19.65
N THR A 65 5.37 -5.36 -19.88
CA THR A 65 6.63 -5.96 -19.40
C THR A 65 7.03 -5.47 -18.01
N VAL A 66 6.26 -4.54 -17.43
CA VAL A 66 6.55 -3.97 -16.11
C VAL A 66 5.90 -4.83 -15.03
N PRO A 67 6.64 -5.28 -14.00
CA PRO A 67 6.06 -5.99 -12.88
C PRO A 67 4.97 -5.17 -12.20
N ALA A 68 3.94 -5.82 -11.63
CA ALA A 68 2.81 -5.15 -10.97
C ALA A 68 3.23 -4.04 -9.98
N ALA A 69 4.34 -4.24 -9.28
CA ALA A 69 4.89 -3.25 -8.34
C ALA A 69 5.29 -1.92 -8.99
N GLY A 70 5.71 -1.92 -10.26
CA GLY A 70 6.14 -0.74 -11.01
C GLY A 70 5.13 -0.23 -12.04
N GLN A 71 3.99 -0.91 -12.23
CA GLN A 71 3.01 -0.54 -13.25
C GLN A 71 2.41 0.85 -13.01
N ARG A 72 2.17 1.23 -11.75
CA ARG A 72 1.69 2.59 -11.43
C ARG A 72 2.66 3.66 -11.90
N ASP A 73 3.95 3.48 -11.66
CA ASP A 73 4.97 4.48 -12.02
C ASP A 73 5.20 4.53 -13.52
N CYS A 74 5.10 3.38 -14.20
CA CYS A 74 5.08 3.33 -15.66
C CYS A 74 3.89 4.13 -16.23
N LEU A 75 2.68 3.90 -15.73
CA LEU A 75 1.47 4.60 -16.19
C LEU A 75 1.50 6.09 -15.83
N ALA A 76 2.13 6.48 -14.71
CA ALA A 76 2.32 7.88 -14.35
C ALA A 76 3.13 8.67 -15.41
N GLY A 77 4.03 7.99 -16.14
CA GLY A 77 4.72 8.58 -17.30
C GLY A 77 3.87 8.68 -18.57
N LYS A 78 2.63 8.17 -18.54
CA LYS A 78 1.74 7.98 -19.69
C LYS A 78 0.36 8.63 -19.53
N ILE A 79 0.17 9.49 -18.53
CA ILE A 79 -1.12 10.12 -18.16
C ILE A 79 -1.95 10.69 -19.32
N LYS A 80 -1.32 11.18 -20.39
CA LYS A 80 -2.02 11.73 -21.58
C LYS A 80 -2.61 10.66 -22.51
N GLU A 81 -2.18 9.42 -22.35
CA GLU A 81 -2.53 8.27 -23.19
C GLU A 81 -3.48 7.29 -22.47
N LEU A 82 -3.78 7.54 -21.19
CA LEU A 82 -4.59 6.65 -20.34
C LEU A 82 -6.09 6.87 -20.53
N SER A 83 -6.87 5.82 -20.28
CA SER A 83 -8.31 5.94 -20.09
C SER A 83 -8.65 6.82 -18.88
N GLU A 84 -9.79 7.54 -18.91
CA GLU A 84 -10.26 8.37 -17.77
C GLU A 84 -10.24 7.64 -16.40
N PRO A 85 -10.83 6.43 -16.24
CA PRO A 85 -10.80 5.75 -14.95
C PRO A 85 -9.37 5.37 -14.51
N CYS A 86 -8.49 5.04 -15.46
CA CYS A 86 -7.10 4.73 -15.15
C CYS A 86 -6.29 5.99 -14.79
N LEU A 87 -6.50 7.10 -15.50
CA LEU A 87 -5.89 8.38 -15.18
C LEU A 87 -6.22 8.79 -13.75
N THR A 88 -7.52 8.80 -13.41
CA THR A 88 -7.94 9.09 -12.05
C THR A 88 -7.34 8.10 -11.07
N ALA A 89 -7.28 6.80 -11.37
CA ALA A 89 -6.64 5.81 -10.51
C ALA A 89 -5.15 6.12 -10.25
N VAL A 90 -4.37 6.36 -11.30
CA VAL A 90 -2.91 6.61 -11.24
C VAL A 90 -2.60 7.89 -10.49
N GLU A 91 -3.36 8.95 -10.75
CA GLU A 91 -3.31 10.18 -9.97
C GLU A 91 -3.69 9.86 -8.53
N SER A 92 -4.79 9.11 -8.34
CA SER A 92 -5.43 8.87 -7.04
C SER A 92 -4.53 8.20 -6.00
N THR A 93 -3.54 7.46 -6.52
CA THR A 93 -2.60 6.65 -5.76
C THR A 93 -1.20 7.25 -5.67
N ALA A 94 -1.04 8.53 -6.03
CA ALA A 94 0.25 9.23 -5.92
C ALA A 94 0.77 9.28 -4.47
N ALA A 95 2.10 9.20 -4.32
CA ALA A 95 2.76 9.05 -3.02
C ALA A 95 2.76 10.34 -2.18
N ASP A 96 2.60 11.50 -2.82
CA ASP A 96 2.66 12.85 -2.27
C ASP A 96 1.29 13.41 -1.83
N ARG A 97 0.31 12.53 -1.63
CA ARG A 97 -1.06 12.93 -1.29
C ARG A 97 -1.24 13.35 0.16
N GLY A 98 -1.90 14.49 0.34
CA GLY A 98 -2.36 14.98 1.64
C GLY A 98 -3.46 14.13 2.28
N PRO A 99 -3.82 14.43 3.55
CA PRO A 99 -4.97 13.82 4.20
C PRO A 99 -6.26 14.13 3.41
N GLY A 100 -7.20 13.18 3.40
CA GLY A 100 -8.49 13.35 2.72
C GLY A 100 -8.47 13.23 1.20
N THR A 101 -7.30 13.21 0.53
CA THR A 101 -7.20 13.13 -0.94
C THR A 101 -6.87 11.71 -1.43
N GLY A 102 -7.28 10.66 -0.73
CA GLY A 102 -6.99 9.27 -1.14
C GLY A 102 -7.84 8.78 -2.32
N PRO A 103 -7.64 7.52 -2.76
CA PRO A 103 -8.40 6.92 -3.86
C PRO A 103 -9.91 6.92 -3.64
N VAL A 104 -10.38 6.71 -2.41
CA VAL A 104 -11.81 6.80 -2.09
C VAL A 104 -12.36 8.20 -2.37
N ALA A 105 -11.65 9.27 -1.99
CA ALA A 105 -12.12 10.63 -2.23
C ALA A 105 -12.11 11.00 -3.72
N SER A 106 -11.16 10.47 -4.50
CA SER A 106 -11.04 10.77 -5.94
C SER A 106 -11.99 9.94 -6.79
N LEU A 107 -12.07 8.62 -6.55
CA LEU A 107 -12.82 7.67 -7.38
C LEU A 107 -14.29 7.55 -6.98
N CYS A 108 -14.68 8.02 -5.80
CA CYS A 108 -16.07 8.03 -5.33
C CYS A 108 -16.68 9.43 -5.31
N MET A 109 -16.05 10.46 -5.91
CA MET A 109 -16.49 11.85 -5.75
C MET A 109 -17.98 12.05 -6.08
N THR A 110 -18.44 11.43 -7.17
CA THR A 110 -19.85 11.48 -7.60
C THR A 110 -20.76 10.80 -6.59
N GLU A 111 -20.41 9.62 -6.10
CA GLU A 111 -21.17 8.88 -5.09
C GLU A 111 -21.18 9.60 -3.74
N ILE A 112 -20.08 10.26 -3.38
CA ILE A 112 -20.00 11.07 -2.16
C ILE A 112 -20.97 12.24 -2.25
N ALA A 113 -20.96 12.97 -3.36
CA ALA A 113 -21.89 14.08 -3.57
C ALA A 113 -23.37 13.62 -3.59
N LYS A 114 -23.63 12.42 -4.11
CA LYS A 114 -24.99 11.87 -4.24
C LYS A 114 -25.53 11.28 -2.94
N PHE A 115 -24.73 10.47 -2.25
CA PHE A 115 -25.18 9.66 -1.11
C PHE A 115 -24.69 10.20 0.24
N CYS A 116 -23.57 10.92 0.26
CA CYS A 116 -22.89 11.37 1.47
C CYS A 116 -22.57 12.89 1.48
N PRO A 117 -23.47 13.79 1.04
CA PRO A 117 -23.15 15.21 0.82
C PRO A 117 -22.77 15.98 2.10
N GLU A 118 -23.28 15.55 3.25
CA GLU A 118 -23.04 16.19 4.56
C GLU A 118 -21.94 15.48 5.37
N VAL A 119 -21.28 14.47 4.79
CA VAL A 119 -20.30 13.65 5.49
C VAL A 119 -18.90 14.24 5.32
N GLU A 120 -18.28 14.59 6.43
CA GLU A 120 -16.91 15.09 6.43
C GLU A 120 -15.90 14.01 5.99
N HIS A 121 -14.89 14.41 5.23
CA HIS A 121 -13.83 13.52 4.71
C HIS A 121 -12.80 13.10 5.77
N VAL A 122 -13.16 13.19 7.05
CA VAL A 122 -12.31 12.87 8.20
C VAL A 122 -12.65 11.50 8.76
N GLN A 123 -11.66 10.84 9.36
CA GLN A 123 -11.82 9.60 10.15
C GLN A 123 -12.59 8.45 9.45
N GLY A 124 -12.62 8.43 8.11
CA GLY A 124 -13.31 7.39 7.34
C GLY A 124 -14.83 7.45 7.39
N GLN A 125 -15.43 8.58 7.79
CA GLN A 125 -16.90 8.74 7.80
C GLN A 125 -17.50 8.55 6.40
N VAL A 126 -16.88 9.16 5.38
CA VAL A 126 -17.27 8.98 3.97
C VAL A 126 -17.31 7.50 3.58
N ARG A 127 -16.28 6.73 3.94
CA ARG A 127 -16.26 5.29 3.66
C ARG A 127 -17.43 4.57 4.32
N ARG A 128 -17.76 4.89 5.58
CA ARG A 128 -18.88 4.25 6.29
C ARG A 128 -20.20 4.52 5.58
N CYS A 129 -20.42 5.75 5.16
CA CYS A 129 -21.59 6.14 4.38
C CYS A 129 -21.64 5.39 3.04
N LEU A 130 -20.57 5.46 2.23
CA LEU A 130 -20.53 4.76 0.94
C LEU A 130 -20.71 3.24 1.06
N THR A 131 -20.23 2.62 2.15
CA THR A 131 -20.40 1.18 2.39
C THR A 131 -21.87 0.80 2.53
N GLN A 132 -22.73 1.69 3.05
CA GLN A 132 -24.18 1.45 3.14
C GLN A 132 -24.84 1.48 1.74
N HIS A 133 -24.24 2.18 0.79
CA HIS A 133 -24.71 2.32 -0.59
C HIS A 133 -23.92 1.46 -1.58
N LYS A 134 -23.15 0.45 -1.12
CA LYS A 134 -22.17 -0.28 -1.93
C LYS A 134 -22.74 -0.83 -3.26
N ALA A 135 -23.99 -1.28 -3.25
CA ALA A 135 -24.67 -1.84 -4.43
C ALA A 135 -25.01 -0.77 -5.50
N GLU A 136 -25.02 0.51 -5.13
CA GLU A 136 -25.38 1.63 -5.99
C GLU A 136 -24.14 2.42 -6.48
N LEU A 137 -22.95 2.02 -6.05
CA LEU A 137 -21.70 2.71 -6.40
C LEU A 137 -21.19 2.29 -7.77
N ALA A 138 -20.56 3.22 -8.49
CA ALA A 138 -19.83 2.87 -9.70
C ALA A 138 -18.64 1.95 -9.38
N GLN A 139 -18.28 1.12 -10.36
CA GLN A 139 -17.18 0.15 -10.24
C GLN A 139 -15.85 0.77 -9.75
N PRO A 140 -15.40 1.95 -10.24
CA PRO A 140 -14.17 2.58 -9.77
C PRO A 140 -14.20 2.88 -8.27
N CYS A 141 -15.34 3.35 -7.77
CA CYS A 141 -15.54 3.61 -6.35
C CYS A 141 -15.52 2.32 -5.51
N VAL A 142 -16.19 1.25 -5.98
CA VAL A 142 -16.16 -0.06 -5.30
C VAL A 142 -14.72 -0.58 -5.21
N VAL A 143 -13.95 -0.49 -6.30
CA VAL A 143 -12.54 -0.90 -6.30
C VAL A 143 -11.72 -0.05 -5.34
N ALA A 144 -11.94 1.26 -5.29
CA ALA A 144 -11.30 2.09 -4.29
C ALA A 144 -11.64 1.59 -2.87
N LEU A 145 -12.92 1.42 -2.55
CA LEU A 145 -13.35 0.95 -1.23
C LEU A 145 -12.84 -0.44 -0.85
N GLU A 146 -12.61 -1.34 -1.80
CA GLU A 146 -12.12 -2.69 -1.48
C GLU A 146 -10.60 -2.78 -1.41
N ASN A 147 -9.90 -1.86 -2.08
CA ASN A 147 -8.44 -1.89 -2.21
C ASN A 147 -7.79 -0.71 -1.47
N THR A 148 -8.54 -0.06 -0.57
CA THR A 148 -8.04 0.92 0.37
C THR A 148 -8.09 0.37 1.81
N GLY A 149 -7.03 0.58 2.62
CA GLY A 149 -7.05 0.21 4.04
C GLY A 149 -8.02 1.06 4.86
N PRO A 150 -8.43 0.64 6.08
CA PRO A 150 -9.27 1.46 6.96
C PRO A 150 -8.62 2.82 7.22
N ALA A 151 -9.41 3.89 7.19
CA ALA A 151 -8.93 5.27 7.24
C ALA A 151 -8.16 5.62 8.54
N TRP A 152 -8.28 4.80 9.59
CA TRP A 152 -7.61 4.94 10.89
C TRP A 152 -6.26 4.20 10.98
N ALA A 153 -5.88 3.42 9.97
CA ALA A 153 -4.60 2.70 9.94
C ALA A 153 -3.44 3.52 9.34
N ARG A 154 -3.58 4.86 9.32
CA ARG A 154 -2.51 5.80 8.97
C ARG A 154 -1.98 6.47 10.22
#